data_AF-A0A6N2WGW6-F1
#
_entry.id   AF-A0A6N2WGW6-F1
#
_cell.length_a   1.000
_cell.length_b   1.000
_cell.length_c   1.000
_cell.angle_alpha   90.00
_cell.angle_beta   90.00
_cell.angle_gamma   90.00
#
_symmetry.space_group_name_H-M   'P 1'
#
loop_
_entity.id
_entity.type
_entity.pdbx_description
1 polymer ?
#
loop_
_entity_poly.entity_id
_entity_poly.type
_entity_poly.pdbx_seq_one_letter_code
_entity_poly.pdbx_strand_id
1 'polypeptide(L)'
;MARNRIRLDFSGLEEYAENLERLNGNLRKTTEKALEESHKLVTPNIHRDMNRHHDSGDTEDSISDDSTVEWEGSVAEVKIGFSIRDGGLPSIFLMYGTPRHAPGNQYGKKGNHPGQEADKKLFNDIYGKRTQNQVRKVQEKVFADEIERCMEG
;
A
#
# COMPACT_ATOMS: atom_id res chain seq x y z
N MET A 1 8.37 -0.02 13.82
CA MET A 1 7.07 0.43 13.25
C MET A 1 7.12 0.15 11.76
N ALA A 2 6.26 -0.73 11.25
CA ALA A 2 6.37 -1.29 9.90
C ALA A 2 5.95 -0.26 8.85
N ARG A 3 6.78 -0.08 7.82
CA ARG A 3 6.40 0.59 6.57
C ARG A 3 5.34 -0.26 5.87
N ASN A 4 4.33 0.39 5.28
CA ASN A 4 3.35 -0.27 4.42
C ASN A 4 4.05 -0.69 3.13
N ARG A 5 4.07 -2.01 2.89
CA ARG A 5 4.76 -2.62 1.75
C ARG A 5 3.77 -3.50 1.00
N ILE A 6 3.68 -3.34 -0.31
CA ILE A 6 3.08 -4.37 -1.14
C ILE A 6 4.11 -5.47 -1.33
N ARG A 7 3.68 -6.71 -1.06
CA ARG A 7 4.43 -7.91 -1.37
C ARG A 7 3.79 -8.59 -2.59
N LEU A 8 4.62 -9.24 -3.39
CA LEU A 8 4.17 -10.26 -4.33
C LEU A 8 3.93 -11.53 -3.52
N ASP A 9 2.67 -11.82 -3.22
CA ASP A 9 2.26 -13.04 -2.51
C ASP A 9 0.93 -13.51 -3.10
N PHE A 10 1.03 -14.35 -4.13
CA PHE A 10 -0.12 -15.00 -4.73
C PHE A 10 0.18 -16.46 -5.03
N SER A 11 -0.86 -17.28 -4.92
CA SER A 11 -0.78 -18.71 -5.23
C SER A 11 -0.33 -18.88 -6.67
N GLY A 12 0.81 -19.53 -6.87
CA GLY A 12 1.41 -19.75 -8.18
C GLY A 12 2.53 -18.77 -8.56
N LEU A 13 2.86 -17.76 -7.75
CA LEU A 13 3.99 -16.85 -8.06
C LEU A 13 5.29 -17.62 -8.33
N GLU A 14 5.56 -18.68 -7.56
CA GLU A 14 6.71 -19.56 -7.76
C GLU A 14 6.65 -20.25 -9.13
N GLU A 15 5.49 -20.77 -9.53
CA GLU A 15 5.27 -21.35 -10.87
C GLU A 15 5.44 -20.31 -11.99
N TYR A 16 4.95 -19.08 -11.80
CA TYR A 16 5.16 -17.99 -12.76
C TYR A 16 6.64 -17.63 -12.87
N ALA A 17 7.35 -17.53 -11.74
CA ALA A 17 8.78 -17.22 -11.72
C ALA A 17 9.60 -18.33 -12.39
N GLU A 18 9.34 -19.60 -12.05
CA GLU A 18 10.00 -20.76 -12.66
C GLU A 18 9.76 -20.85 -14.17
N ASN A 19 8.51 -20.63 -14.62
CA ASN A 19 8.19 -20.62 -16.04
C ASN A 19 8.93 -19.51 -16.78
N LEU A 20 8.97 -18.33 -16.18
CA LEU A 20 9.66 -17.18 -16.76
C LEU A 20 11.17 -17.42 -16.85
N GLU A 21 11.79 -17.97 -15.82
CA GLU A 21 13.21 -18.35 -15.82
C GLU A 21 13.51 -19.41 -16.88
N ARG A 22 12.65 -20.44 -17.02
CA ARG A 22 12.78 -21.47 -18.05
C ARG A 22 12.73 -20.90 -19.47
N LEU A 23 11.98 -19.82 -19.67
CA LEU A 23 11.88 -19.10 -20.94
C LEU A 23 12.97 -18.03 -21.12
N ASN A 24 13.98 -17.97 -20.24
CA ASN A 24 15.00 -16.90 -20.19
C ASN A 24 14.40 -15.48 -20.10
N GLY A 25 13.19 -15.35 -19.54
CA GLY A 25 12.53 -14.08 -19.31
C GLY A 25 13.18 -13.29 -18.17
N ASN A 26 12.92 -11.98 -18.15
CA ASN A 26 13.55 -11.09 -17.18
C ASN A 26 12.71 -11.00 -15.89
N LEU A 27 12.94 -11.94 -14.97
CA LEU A 27 12.19 -12.03 -13.71
C LEU A 27 12.26 -10.73 -12.91
N ARG A 28 13.46 -10.17 -12.78
CA ARG A 28 13.68 -8.91 -12.05
C ARG A 28 12.81 -7.77 -12.59
N LYS A 29 12.83 -7.56 -13.90
CA LYS A 29 12.06 -6.50 -14.55
C LYS A 29 10.55 -6.75 -14.48
N THR A 30 10.14 -8.01 -14.51
CA THR A 30 8.73 -8.42 -14.39
C THR A 30 8.22 -8.13 -12.98
N THR A 31 9.00 -8.46 -11.97
CA THR A 31 8.74 -8.13 -10.57
C THR A 31 8.64 -6.61 -10.35
N GLU A 32 9.59 -5.84 -10.88
CA GLU A 32 9.56 -4.37 -10.80
C GLU A 32 8.28 -3.81 -11.40
N LYS A 33 7.95 -4.23 -12.63
CA LYS A 33 6.72 -3.83 -13.33
C LYS A 33 5.45 -4.21 -12.55
N ALA A 34 5.40 -5.40 -11.97
CA ALA A 34 4.25 -5.86 -11.20
C ALA A 34 4.02 -5.01 -9.93
N LEU A 35 5.10 -4.59 -9.26
CA LEU A 35 5.04 -3.70 -8.11
C LEU A 35 4.64 -2.27 -8.51
N GLU A 36 5.20 -1.73 -9.60
CA GLU A 36 4.83 -0.42 -10.13
C GLU A 36 3.35 -0.35 -10.53
N GLU A 37 2.83 -1.35 -11.24
CA GLU A 37 1.42 -1.40 -11.62
C GLU A 37 0.49 -1.57 -10.40
N SER A 38 0.96 -2.29 -9.37
CA SER A 38 0.25 -2.37 -8.09
C SER A 38 0.16 -1.00 -7.39
N HIS A 39 1.24 -0.23 -7.41
CA HIS A 39 1.27 1.13 -6.87
C HIS A 39 0.30 2.05 -7.61
N LYS A 40 0.37 2.08 -8.95
CA LYS A 40 -0.53 2.88 -9.81
C LYS A 40 -2.01 2.57 -9.59
N LEU A 41 -2.34 1.31 -9.26
CA LEU A 41 -3.70 0.90 -8.94
C LEU A 41 -4.19 1.47 -7.59
N VAL A 42 -3.31 1.50 -6.59
CA VAL A 42 -3.69 1.79 -5.19
C VAL A 42 -3.63 3.27 -4.89
N THR A 43 -2.53 3.94 -5.23
CA THR A 43 -2.21 5.32 -4.81
C THR A 43 -3.30 6.35 -5.18
N PRO A 44 -3.93 6.31 -6.37
CA PRO A 44 -5.00 7.25 -6.71
C PRO A 44 -6.24 7.15 -5.81
N ASN A 45 -6.54 5.96 -5.26
CA ASN A 45 -7.66 5.79 -4.33
C ASN A 45 -7.37 6.47 -2.99
N ILE A 46 -6.12 6.40 -2.53
CA ILE A 46 -5.67 7.05 -1.29
C ILE A 46 -5.83 8.56 -1.40
N HIS A 47 -5.32 9.17 -2.48
CA HIS A 47 -5.50 10.61 -2.76
C HIS A 47 -6.97 11.02 -2.76
N ARG A 48 -7.80 10.30 -3.54
CA ARG A 48 -9.24 10.58 -3.63
C ARG A 48 -9.90 10.59 -2.26
N ASP A 49 -9.61 9.59 -1.42
CA ASP A 49 -10.30 9.41 -0.15
C ASP A 49 -9.69 10.21 0.99
N MET A 50 -8.43 10.64 0.88
CA MET A 50 -7.77 11.58 1.78
C MET A 50 -8.31 13.01 1.65
N ASN A 51 -8.79 13.42 0.47
CA ASN A 51 -9.32 14.78 0.22
C ASN A 51 -10.40 15.22 1.23
N ARG A 52 -11.22 14.30 1.76
CA ARG A 52 -12.24 14.65 2.78
C ARG A 52 -11.65 15.07 4.14
N HIS A 53 -10.40 14.72 4.38
CA HIS A 53 -9.62 14.99 5.59
C HIS A 53 -8.61 16.11 5.37
N HIS A 54 -8.77 16.87 4.28
CA HIS A 54 -7.91 17.99 3.96
C HIS A 54 -8.05 19.11 4.99
N ASP A 55 -6.92 19.55 5.53
CA ASP A 55 -6.81 20.68 6.45
C ASP A 55 -5.68 21.63 6.01
N SER A 56 -4.41 21.29 6.29
CA SER A 56 -3.23 22.01 5.75
C SER A 56 -2.69 21.41 4.45
N GLY A 57 -3.00 20.14 4.17
CA GLY A 57 -2.41 19.38 3.06
C GLY A 57 -1.22 18.49 3.47
N ASP A 58 -0.58 18.73 4.64
CA ASP A 58 0.68 18.04 5.00
C ASP A 58 0.58 16.50 5.01
N THR A 59 -0.57 15.95 5.45
CA THR A 59 -0.78 14.49 5.43
C THR A 59 -1.05 13.97 4.02
N GLU A 60 -1.72 14.74 3.17
CA GLU A 60 -1.95 14.39 1.75
C GLU A 60 -0.63 14.41 0.97
N ASP A 61 0.20 15.44 1.19
CA ASP A 61 1.53 15.57 0.57
C ASP A 61 2.50 14.47 1.02
N SER A 62 2.23 13.82 2.16
CA SER A 62 3.03 12.67 2.64
C SER A 62 2.73 11.36 1.91
N ILE A 63 1.75 11.33 1.00
CA ILE A 63 1.43 10.13 0.22
C ILE A 63 2.62 9.78 -0.69
N SER A 64 3.03 8.52 -0.67
CA SER A 64 4.14 8.02 -1.48
C SER A 64 3.73 7.90 -2.94
N ASP A 65 3.92 8.96 -3.71
CA ASP A 65 3.64 8.99 -5.15
C ASP A 65 4.72 8.34 -6.01
N ASP A 66 5.91 8.15 -5.46
CA ASP A 66 7.01 7.46 -6.13
C ASP A 66 6.78 5.94 -6.14
N SER A 67 6.70 5.36 -7.34
CA SER A 67 6.59 3.92 -7.56
C SER A 67 7.95 3.22 -7.66
N THR A 68 9.06 3.88 -7.30
CA THR A 68 10.40 3.30 -7.32
C THR A 68 10.47 2.00 -6.52
N VAL A 69 10.97 0.96 -7.17
CA VAL A 69 11.17 -0.36 -6.57
C VAL A 69 12.57 -0.44 -5.97
N GLU A 70 12.63 -0.67 -4.67
CA GLU A 70 13.87 -0.86 -3.92
C GLU A 70 14.16 -2.36 -3.78
N TRP A 71 15.41 -2.76 -4.02
CA TRP A 71 15.86 -4.14 -3.84
C TRP A 71 16.77 -4.26 -2.62
N GLU A 72 16.43 -5.18 -1.72
CA GLU A 72 17.27 -5.60 -0.61
C GLU A 72 17.52 -7.12 -0.71
N GLY A 73 18.67 -7.49 -1.27
CA GLY A 73 18.97 -8.88 -1.59
C GLY A 73 18.02 -9.43 -2.65
N SER A 74 17.25 -10.47 -2.31
CA SER A 74 16.23 -11.08 -3.17
C SER A 74 14.83 -10.50 -2.98
N VAL A 75 14.67 -9.49 -2.12
CA VAL A 75 13.37 -8.88 -1.83
C VAL A 75 13.25 -7.57 -2.59
N ALA A 76 12.19 -7.44 -3.38
CA ALA A 76 11.77 -6.18 -4.00
C ALA A 76 10.61 -5.58 -3.22
N GLU A 77 10.65 -4.27 -2.98
CA GLU A 77 9.57 -3.53 -2.33
C GLU A 77 9.24 -2.22 -3.03
N VAL A 78 7.96 -1.85 -2.99
CA VAL A 78 7.47 -0.51 -3.35
C VAL A 78 6.70 0.07 -2.17
N LYS A 79 6.93 1.36 -1.89
CA LYS A 79 6.30 2.08 -0.77
C LYS A 79 4.90 2.52 -1.18
N ILE A 80 3.92 2.35 -0.26
CA ILE A 80 2.53 2.76 -0.48
C ILE A 80 1.95 3.40 0.78
N GLY A 81 1.04 4.35 0.58
CA GLY A 81 0.38 5.07 1.67
C GLY A 81 1.21 6.25 2.13
N PHE A 82 1.24 6.49 3.43
CA PHE A 82 1.71 7.75 3.99
C PHE A 82 3.12 7.62 4.59
N SER A 83 3.99 8.58 4.31
CA SER A 83 5.29 8.71 4.97
C SER A 83 5.13 9.33 6.35
N ILE A 84 5.31 8.52 7.40
CA ILE A 84 5.22 9.00 8.80
C ILE A 84 6.25 10.10 9.11
N ARG A 85 7.40 10.08 8.44
CA ARG A 85 8.46 11.07 8.65
C ARG A 85 8.14 12.41 8.01
N ASP A 86 7.37 12.41 6.94
CA ASP A 86 7.11 13.56 6.09
C ASP A 86 5.67 14.09 6.29
N GLY A 87 5.14 14.00 7.51
CA GLY A 87 3.81 14.53 7.86
C GLY A 87 2.66 13.51 7.85
N GLY A 88 2.95 12.23 7.57
CA GLY A 88 1.93 11.18 7.44
C GLY A 88 1.45 10.56 8.75
N LEU A 89 1.95 10.97 9.92
CA LEU A 89 1.51 10.43 11.20
C LEU A 89 -0.01 10.50 11.44
N PRO A 90 -0.72 11.60 11.09
CA PRO A 90 -2.17 11.70 11.25
C PRO A 90 -2.95 10.61 10.52
N SER A 91 -2.43 10.08 9.41
CA SER A 91 -3.08 9.00 8.64
C SER A 91 -3.36 7.75 9.47
N ILE A 92 -2.52 7.44 10.46
CA ILE A 92 -2.73 6.30 11.36
C ILE A 92 -4.01 6.52 12.17
N PHE A 93 -4.18 7.72 12.73
CA PHE A 93 -5.37 8.05 13.52
C PHE A 93 -6.62 8.14 12.66
N LEU A 94 -6.51 8.59 11.42
CA LEU A 94 -7.61 8.55 10.46
C LEU A 94 -8.02 7.11 10.14
N MET A 95 -7.06 6.23 9.83
CA MET A 95 -7.34 4.86 9.43
C MET A 95 -7.81 3.95 10.57
N TYR A 96 -7.28 4.13 11.78
CA TYR A 96 -7.55 3.26 12.93
C TYR A 96 -8.49 3.90 13.97
N GLY A 97 -8.77 5.20 13.85
CA GLY A 97 -9.51 5.97 14.83
C GLY A 97 -8.65 6.34 16.06
N THR A 98 -9.26 7.05 16.99
CA THR A 98 -8.66 7.38 18.30
C THR A 98 -9.54 6.84 19.43
N PRO A 99 -8.95 6.25 20.49
CA PRO A 99 -9.73 5.76 21.61
C PRO A 99 -10.56 6.86 22.29
N ARG A 100 -11.71 6.45 22.83
CA ARG A 100 -12.45 7.26 23.81
C ARG A 100 -11.67 7.28 25.11
N HIS A 101 -11.09 8.42 25.43
CA HIS A 101 -10.46 8.63 26.73
C HIS A 101 -11.13 9.79 27.44
N ALA A 102 -11.41 9.59 28.73
CA ALA A 102 -11.56 10.69 29.64
C ALA A 102 -10.16 11.02 30.15
N PRO A 103 -9.47 12.07 29.65
CA PRO A 103 -8.26 12.52 30.33
C PRO A 103 -8.70 13.00 31.71
N GLY A 104 -8.34 12.22 32.74
CA GLY A 104 -8.29 12.74 34.09
C GLY A 104 -7.09 13.68 34.13
N ASN A 105 -7.32 14.98 34.28
CA ASN A 105 -6.20 15.85 34.63
C ASN A 105 -5.74 15.56 36.08
N GLN A 106 -4.56 16.04 36.46
CA GLN A 106 -4.01 15.93 37.83
C GLN A 106 -4.92 16.51 38.93
N TYR A 107 -6.01 17.18 38.55
CA TYR A 107 -7.01 17.78 39.44
C TYR A 107 -8.33 16.99 39.47
N GLY A 108 -8.37 15.77 38.92
CA GLY A 108 -9.54 14.89 38.96
C GLY A 108 -10.70 15.28 38.04
N LYS A 109 -10.55 16.28 37.16
CA LYS A 109 -11.56 16.56 36.12
C LYS A 109 -11.43 15.54 35.00
N LYS A 110 -12.48 14.75 34.81
CA LYS A 110 -12.66 13.90 33.63
C LYS A 110 -13.13 14.76 32.46
N GLY A 111 -12.29 14.97 31.46
CA GLY A 111 -12.78 15.40 30.15
C GLY A 111 -13.63 14.31 29.51
N ASN A 112 -14.51 14.66 28.57
CA ASN A 112 -15.14 13.71 27.66
C ASN A 112 -14.55 13.94 26.27
N HIS A 113 -13.47 13.24 25.91
CA HIS A 113 -13.08 13.19 24.50
C HIS A 113 -13.90 12.09 23.82
N PRO A 114 -14.74 12.39 22.81
CA PRO A 114 -15.63 11.41 22.21
C PRO A 114 -14.91 10.34 21.37
N GLY A 115 -13.58 10.42 21.25
CA GLY A 115 -12.80 9.61 20.31
C GLY A 115 -13.14 10.00 18.87
N GLN A 116 -12.36 9.50 17.92
CA GLN A 116 -12.69 9.59 16.50
C GLN A 116 -12.84 8.19 15.94
N GLU A 117 -13.89 7.99 15.15
CA GLU A 117 -14.09 6.72 14.45
C GLU A 117 -13.07 6.56 13.32
N ALA A 118 -12.69 5.31 13.06
CA ALA A 118 -11.82 4.96 11.96
C ALA A 118 -12.47 5.25 10.60
N ASP A 119 -11.76 5.91 9.69
CA ASP A 119 -12.13 5.96 8.28
C ASP A 119 -11.82 4.61 7.62
N LYS A 120 -12.83 3.74 7.67
CA LYS A 120 -12.78 2.42 7.04
C LYS A 120 -12.54 2.48 5.54
N LYS A 121 -12.92 3.57 4.85
CA LYS A 121 -12.72 3.66 3.40
C LYS A 121 -11.23 3.88 3.12
N LEU A 122 -10.62 4.88 3.75
CA LEU A 122 -9.19 5.15 3.64
C LEU A 122 -8.34 3.96 4.08
N PHE A 123 -8.73 3.28 5.18
CA PHE A 123 -8.08 2.04 5.60
C PHE A 123 -8.18 0.96 4.51
N ASN A 124 -9.36 0.78 3.91
CA ASN A 124 -9.59 -0.25 2.91
C ASN A 124 -8.87 0.04 1.58
N ASP A 125 -8.57 1.28 1.26
CA ASP A 125 -7.79 1.63 0.07
C ASP A 125 -6.38 1.03 0.11
N ILE A 126 -5.84 0.72 1.30
CA ILE A 126 -4.54 0.03 1.46
C ILE A 126 -4.74 -1.43 1.87
N TYR A 127 -5.49 -1.69 2.94
CA TYR A 127 -5.55 -3.01 3.58
C TYR A 127 -6.82 -3.80 3.23
N GLY A 128 -7.74 -3.21 2.48
CA GLY A 128 -9.02 -3.83 2.18
C GLY A 128 -8.85 -5.09 1.32
N LYS A 129 -9.62 -6.13 1.63
CA LYS A 129 -9.60 -7.40 0.88
C LYS A 129 -9.82 -7.20 -0.63
N ARG A 130 -10.67 -6.24 -1.01
CA ARG A 130 -10.91 -5.89 -2.41
C ARG A 130 -9.65 -5.36 -3.08
N THR A 131 -8.98 -4.39 -2.45
CA THR A 131 -7.73 -3.80 -2.92
C THR A 131 -6.66 -4.86 -3.07
N GLN A 132 -6.45 -5.68 -2.04
CA GLN A 132 -5.47 -6.78 -2.06
C GLN A 132 -5.74 -7.79 -3.18
N ASN A 133 -7.02 -8.12 -3.43
CA ASN A 133 -7.40 -8.97 -4.56
C ASN A 133 -7.12 -8.31 -5.93
N GLN A 134 -7.29 -6.99 -6.05
CA GLN A 134 -7.00 -6.28 -7.30
C GLN A 134 -5.49 -6.19 -7.55
N VAL A 135 -4.70 -5.90 -6.50
CA VAL A 135 -3.22 -5.95 -6.54
C VAL A 135 -2.76 -7.31 -7.04
N ARG A 136 -3.25 -8.40 -6.43
CA ARG A 136 -2.92 -9.76 -6.87
C ARG A 136 -3.22 -9.98 -8.36
N LYS A 137 -4.42 -9.62 -8.82
CA LYS A 137 -4.81 -9.80 -10.22
C LYS A 137 -3.93 -9.02 -11.19
N VAL A 138 -3.51 -7.81 -10.81
CA VAL A 138 -2.61 -6.98 -11.62
C VAL A 138 -1.23 -7.64 -11.70
N GLN A 139 -0.72 -8.13 -10.57
CA GLN A 139 0.56 -8.85 -10.54
C GLN A 139 0.52 -10.13 -11.38
N GLU A 140 -0.49 -10.99 -11.17
CA GLU A 140 -0.72 -12.21 -11.97
C GLU A 140 -0.74 -11.90 -13.47
N LYS A 141 -1.47 -10.85 -13.87
CA LYS A 141 -1.55 -10.42 -15.26
C LYS A 141 -0.18 -10.01 -15.82
N VAL A 142 0.59 -9.21 -15.08
CA VAL A 142 1.92 -8.77 -15.54
C VAL A 142 2.84 -9.96 -15.82
N PHE A 143 2.82 -10.97 -14.95
CA PHE A 143 3.61 -12.19 -15.15
C PHE A 143 3.09 -13.02 -16.32
N ALA A 144 1.77 -13.21 -16.44
CA ALA A 144 1.16 -13.95 -17.55
C ALA A 144 1.48 -13.31 -18.91
N ASP A 145 1.30 -11.99 -19.04
CA ASP A 145 1.57 -11.24 -20.27
C ASP A 145 3.06 -11.36 -20.68
N GLU A 146 3.98 -11.38 -19.70
CA GLU A 146 5.41 -11.51 -19.95
C GLU A 146 5.78 -12.93 -20.41
N ILE A 147 5.21 -13.95 -19.76
CA ILE A 147 5.38 -15.35 -20.15
C ILE A 147 4.87 -15.59 -21.58
N GLU A 148 3.70 -15.06 -21.92
CA GLU A 148 3.14 -15.15 -23.27
C GLU A 148 4.09 -14.50 -24.29
N ARG A 149 4.59 -13.30 -23.99
CA ARG A 149 5.58 -12.62 -24.85
C ARG A 149 6.86 -13.44 -25.05
N CYS A 150 7.33 -14.13 -24.02
CA CYS A 150 8.50 -15.00 -24.11
C CYS A 150 8.22 -16.31 -24.89
N MET A 151 6.97 -16.75 -25.00
CA MET A 151 6.60 -17.91 -25.83
C MET A 151 6.40 -17.56 -27.30
N GLU A 152 5.99 -16.32 -27.61
CA GLU A 152 5.76 -15.85 -28.98
C GLU A 152 7.02 -15.34 -29.69
N GLY A 153 8.08 -15.02 -28.94
CA GLY A 153 9.38 -14.54 -29.44
C GLY A 153 10.36 -15.67 -29.72
#